data_AF-A0A497HHA2-F1
#
_entry.id   AF-A0A497HHA2-F1
#
_cell.length_a   1.000
_cell.length_b   1.000
_cell.length_c   1.000
_cell.angle_alpha   90.00
_cell.angle_beta   90.00
_cell.angle_gamma   90.00
#
_symmetry.space_group_name_H-M   'P 1'
#
loop_
_entity.id
_entity.type
_entity.pdbx_description
1 polymer ?
#
loop_
_entity_poly.entity_id
_entity_poly.type
_entity_poly.pdbx_seq_one_letter_code
_entity_poly.pdbx_strand_id
1 'polypeptide(L)'
;MREKRFSDKVSFTQAWERGREEFKSRISRHEGSIMLIATKEVISIPPTMSIKGAADTMVRYNVRRLPVVDPGTNRLVGIIGSSDIIEFLGGGEKYRIIEKKHKGNFLSAINDSVKEIMVTDVVT
;
A
#
# COMPACT_ATOMS: atom_id res chain seq x y z
N MET A 1 -10.43 44.12 -14.18
CA MET A 1 -10.68 43.40 -12.91
C MET A 1 -9.99 42.04 -13.02
N ARG A 2 -8.71 41.91 -12.64
CA ARG A 2 -8.17 41.53 -11.32
C ARG A 2 -8.77 40.24 -10.71
N GLU A 3 -8.08 39.14 -11.00
CA GLU A 3 -7.53 38.12 -10.08
C GLU A 3 -8.34 37.72 -8.82
N LYS A 4 -8.47 36.40 -8.61
CA LYS A 4 -7.89 35.75 -7.42
C LYS A 4 -7.43 34.33 -7.75
N ARG A 5 -6.10 34.17 -7.84
CA ARG A 5 -5.35 32.95 -7.55
C ARG A 5 -5.62 32.52 -6.11
N PHE A 6 -5.76 31.22 -5.88
CA PHE A 6 -5.23 30.61 -4.67
C PHE A 6 -4.44 29.36 -5.08
N SER A 7 -3.12 29.53 -5.04
CA SER A 7 -2.12 28.49 -5.25
C SER A 7 -2.02 27.72 -3.96
N ASP A 8 -2.06 26.39 -4.00
CA ASP A 8 -1.18 25.60 -3.14
C ASP A 8 -0.54 24.48 -3.96
N LYS A 9 0.78 24.65 -4.09
CA LYS A 9 1.72 23.82 -4.82
C LYS A 9 1.99 22.58 -3.97
N VAL A 10 1.41 21.44 -4.34
CA VAL A 10 2.07 20.15 -4.07
C VAL A 10 2.81 19.77 -5.34
N SER A 11 4.06 19.35 -5.20
CA SER A 11 4.99 19.00 -6.27
C SER A 11 4.49 17.80 -7.11
N PHE A 12 3.50 18.05 -7.97
CA PHE A 12 2.94 17.08 -8.90
C PHE A 12 3.84 16.84 -10.12
N THR A 13 4.78 17.72 -10.43
CA THR A 13 5.59 17.66 -11.66
C THR A 13 6.66 16.56 -11.65
N GLN A 14 7.31 16.33 -10.52
CA GLN A 14 8.44 15.39 -10.42
C GLN A 14 8.03 13.90 -10.52
N ALA A 15 6.75 13.58 -10.38
CA ALA A 15 6.22 12.23 -10.53
C ALA A 15 6.04 11.83 -12.01
N TRP A 16 5.87 12.80 -12.92
CA TRP A 16 5.62 12.55 -14.35
C TRP A 16 6.89 12.35 -15.18
N GLU A 17 8.04 12.82 -14.69
CA GLU A 17 9.31 12.73 -15.41
C GLU A 17 10.00 11.37 -15.24
N ARG A 18 9.63 10.58 -14.22
CA ARG A 18 10.24 9.28 -13.92
C ARG A 18 9.55 8.07 -14.55
N GLY A 19 8.42 8.27 -15.23
CA GLY A 19 7.75 7.22 -16.00
C GLY A 19 8.43 7.03 -17.37
N ARG A 20 8.56 5.78 -17.85
CA ARG A 20 8.97 5.51 -19.24
C ARG A 20 8.10 6.35 -20.19
N GLU A 21 8.71 6.98 -21.20
CA GLU A 21 8.00 7.77 -22.22
C GLU A 21 6.82 7.01 -22.86
N GLU A 22 6.87 5.68 -22.85
CA GLU A 22 5.85 4.76 -23.32
C GLU A 22 4.49 4.84 -22.59
N PHE A 23 4.40 5.39 -21.37
CA PHE A 23 3.12 5.47 -20.65
C PHE A 23 2.18 6.52 -21.25
N LYS A 24 2.73 7.58 -21.89
CA LYS A 24 1.93 8.63 -22.54
C LYS A 24 1.31 8.18 -23.85
N SER A 25 1.88 7.18 -24.54
CA SER A 25 1.49 6.83 -25.92
C SER A 25 0.38 5.78 -26.02
N ARG A 26 -0.10 5.21 -24.89
CA ARG A 26 -1.12 4.14 -24.89
C ARG A 26 -2.34 4.43 -24.02
N ILE A 27 -2.65 5.70 -23.75
CA ILE A 27 -3.96 6.05 -23.19
C ILE A 27 -5.00 5.87 -24.31
N SER A 28 -5.44 4.63 -24.44
CA SER A 28 -6.53 4.25 -25.32
C SER A 28 -7.81 4.94 -24.81
N ARG A 29 -8.37 5.85 -25.62
CA ARG A 29 -9.74 6.37 -25.43
C ARG A 29 -10.73 5.32 -25.89
N HIS A 30 -10.91 4.27 -25.12
CA HIS A 30 -12.02 3.35 -25.30
C HIS A 30 -12.89 3.42 -24.04
N GLU A 31 -14.22 3.37 -24.19
CA GLU A 31 -15.10 2.94 -23.09
C GLU A 31 -14.77 1.47 -22.79
N GLY A 32 -13.75 1.25 -21.98
CA GLY A 32 -13.29 -0.07 -21.56
C GLY A 32 -13.44 -0.20 -20.06
N SER A 33 -14.04 -1.31 -19.60
CA SER A 33 -14.04 -1.66 -18.18
C SER A 33 -12.60 -1.87 -17.71
N ILE A 34 -12.22 -1.30 -16.56
CA ILE A 34 -10.92 -1.54 -15.88
C ILE A 34 -10.63 -3.05 -15.74
N MET A 35 -11.70 -3.86 -15.68
CA MET A 35 -11.64 -5.32 -15.58
C MET A 35 -11.00 -5.99 -16.80
N LEU A 36 -10.89 -5.30 -17.95
CA LEU A 36 -10.21 -5.82 -19.14
C LEU A 36 -8.69 -5.90 -18.95
N ILE A 37 -8.12 -5.05 -18.09
CA ILE A 37 -6.68 -4.99 -17.83
C ILE A 37 -6.31 -5.46 -16.41
N ALA A 38 -7.30 -5.61 -15.53
CA ALA A 38 -7.09 -6.03 -14.15
C ALA A 38 -6.65 -7.50 -14.08
N THR A 39 -5.72 -7.78 -13.17
CA THR A 39 -5.46 -9.16 -12.75
C THR A 39 -6.65 -9.65 -11.92
N LYS A 40 -7.24 -10.78 -12.33
CA LYS A 40 -8.46 -11.32 -11.70
C LYS A 40 -8.16 -12.11 -10.43
N GLU A 41 -7.07 -12.87 -10.44
CA GLU A 41 -6.61 -13.65 -9.30
C GLU A 41 -5.51 -12.90 -8.57
N VAL A 42 -5.86 -12.32 -7.43
CA VAL A 42 -4.94 -11.54 -6.60
C VAL A 42 -4.54 -12.33 -5.37
N ILE A 43 -3.26 -12.27 -5.03
CA ILE A 43 -2.76 -12.81 -3.76
C ILE A 43 -3.17 -11.85 -2.65
N SER A 44 -4.02 -12.31 -1.73
CA SER A 44 -4.44 -11.58 -0.53
C SER A 44 -3.95 -12.27 0.73
N ILE A 45 -3.98 -11.54 1.86
CA ILE A 45 -3.60 -12.06 3.17
C ILE A 45 -4.67 -11.77 4.22
N PRO A 46 -4.81 -12.60 5.28
CA PRO A 46 -5.69 -12.28 6.39
C PRO A 46 -5.10 -11.15 7.26
N PRO A 47 -5.95 -10.36 7.95
CA PRO A 47 -5.47 -9.30 8.83
C PRO A 47 -4.60 -9.83 9.98
N THR A 48 -4.81 -11.08 10.39
CA THR A 48 -4.06 -11.75 11.46
C THR A 48 -2.67 -12.26 11.05
N MET A 49 -2.34 -12.26 9.76
CA MET A 49 -0.99 -12.63 9.30
C MET A 49 0.04 -11.71 9.94
N SER A 50 1.22 -12.25 10.29
CA SER A 50 2.28 -11.44 10.88
C SER A 50 2.88 -10.46 9.86
N ILE A 51 3.45 -9.36 10.35
CA ILE A 51 4.19 -8.39 9.53
C ILE A 51 5.32 -9.08 8.75
N LYS A 52 6.06 -9.99 9.43
CA LYS A 52 7.05 -10.85 8.77
C LYS A 52 6.44 -11.69 7.66
N GLY A 53 5.30 -12.35 7.93
CA GLY A 53 4.63 -13.20 6.96
C GLY A 53 4.16 -12.44 5.71
N ALA A 54 3.71 -11.19 5.88
CA ALA A 54 3.37 -10.32 4.76
C ALA A 54 4.59 -9.94 3.93
N ALA A 55 5.72 -9.58 4.55
CA ALA A 55 6.96 -9.32 3.86
C ALA A 55 7.48 -10.56 3.10
N ASP A 56 7.43 -11.74 3.72
CA ASP A 56 7.80 -13.01 3.09
C ASP A 56 6.90 -13.32 1.88
N THR A 57 5.59 -13.01 1.99
CA THR A 57 4.61 -13.17 0.91
C THR A 57 4.91 -12.23 -0.26
N MET A 58 5.24 -10.97 0.03
CA MET A 58 5.65 -9.98 -0.99
C MET A 58 6.86 -10.47 -1.78
N VAL A 59 7.90 -10.97 -1.10
CA VAL A 59 9.10 -11.50 -1.75
C VAL A 59 8.78 -12.76 -2.55
N ARG A 60 8.03 -13.70 -1.97
CA ARG A 60 7.68 -14.98 -2.61
C ARG A 60 6.94 -14.78 -3.93
N TYR A 61 5.97 -13.88 -3.95
CA TYR A 61 5.13 -13.64 -5.13
C TYR A 61 5.61 -12.47 -5.99
N ASN A 62 6.76 -11.86 -5.65
CA ASN A 62 7.33 -10.69 -6.32
C ASN A 62 6.32 -9.52 -6.47
N VAL A 63 5.54 -9.28 -5.42
CA VAL A 63 4.55 -8.20 -5.36
C VAL A 63 4.92 -7.20 -4.27
N ARG A 64 4.56 -5.94 -4.48
CA ARG A 64 4.85 -4.85 -3.52
C ARG A 64 3.66 -4.43 -2.67
N ARG A 65 2.47 -4.97 -2.95
CA ARG A 65 1.22 -4.64 -2.26
C ARG A 65 0.37 -5.90 -2.15
N LEU A 66 -0.28 -6.05 -1.01
CA LEU A 66 -1.17 -7.16 -0.69
C LEU A 66 -2.50 -6.58 -0.20
N PRO A 67 -3.61 -6.93 -0.86
CA PRO A 67 -4.95 -6.75 -0.29
C PRO A 67 -5.06 -7.55 1.01
N VAL A 68 -5.59 -6.92 2.06
CA VAL A 68 -5.90 -7.58 3.32
C VAL A 68 -7.39 -7.88 3.35
N VAL A 69 -7.74 -9.16 3.42
CA VAL A 69 -9.11 -9.65 3.25
C VAL A 69 -9.53 -10.42 4.49
N ASP A 70 -10.75 -10.18 4.96
CA ASP A 70 -11.34 -10.96 6.04
C ASP A 70 -11.65 -12.41 5.57
N PRO A 71 -11.12 -13.45 6.23
CA PRO A 71 -11.28 -14.83 5.78
C PRO A 71 -12.72 -15.35 5.83
N GLY A 72 -13.55 -14.81 6.72
CA GLY A 72 -14.94 -15.28 6.90
C GLY A 72 -15.90 -14.69 5.88
N THR A 73 -15.68 -13.43 5.51
CA THR A 73 -16.59 -12.65 4.66
C THR A 73 -16.04 -12.38 3.26
N ASN A 74 -14.76 -12.66 3.01
CA ASN A 74 -14.04 -12.29 1.79
C ASN A 74 -14.08 -10.77 1.48
N ARG A 75 -14.33 -9.94 2.49
CA ARG A 75 -14.34 -8.48 2.32
C ARG A 75 -12.94 -7.91 2.42
N LEU A 76 -12.64 -6.94 1.56
CA LEU A 76 -11.43 -6.14 1.67
C LEU A 76 -11.52 -5.27 2.93
N VAL A 77 -10.57 -5.43 3.84
CA VAL A 77 -10.51 -4.68 5.11
C VAL A 77 -9.31 -3.75 5.19
N GLY A 78 -8.36 -3.88 4.27
CA GLY A 78 -7.18 -3.03 4.23
C GLY A 78 -6.27 -3.33 3.05
N ILE A 79 -5.19 -2.57 2.96
CA ILE A 79 -4.08 -2.83 2.05
C ILE A 79 -2.76 -2.64 2.80
N ILE A 80 -1.79 -3.51 2.53
CA ILE A 80 -0.42 -3.34 3.01
C ILE A 80 0.55 -3.35 1.84
N GLY A 81 1.49 -2.42 1.84
CA GLY A 81 2.54 -2.29 0.84
C GLY A 81 3.93 -2.31 1.44
N SER A 82 4.94 -2.44 0.58
CA SER A 82 6.35 -2.39 0.98
C SER A 82 6.72 -1.09 1.70
N SER A 83 6.04 0.03 1.37
CA SER A 83 6.24 1.31 2.06
C SER A 83 5.83 1.23 3.53
N ASP A 84 4.76 0.51 3.85
CA ASP A 84 4.29 0.33 5.24
C ASP A 84 5.30 -0.48 6.06
N ILE A 85 5.93 -1.47 5.43
CA ILE A 85 7.04 -2.23 6.02
C ILE A 85 8.24 -1.32 6.27
N ILE A 86 8.62 -0.46 5.32
CA ILE A 86 9.73 0.48 5.48
C ILE A 86 9.46 1.50 6.60
N GLU A 87 8.24 2.05 6.66
CA GLU A 87 7.82 2.93 7.76
C GLU A 87 7.90 2.21 9.11
N PHE A 88 7.45 0.94 9.17
CA PHE A 88 7.54 0.10 10.36
C PHE A 88 8.99 -0.17 10.78
N LEU A 89 9.96 -0.27 9.86
CA LEU A 89 11.37 -0.49 10.18
C LEU A 89 12.10 0.74 10.76
N GLY A 90 11.52 1.94 10.67
CA GLY A 90 12.15 3.17 11.16
C GLY A 90 11.90 4.42 10.32
N GLY A 91 11.16 4.31 9.22
CA GLY A 91 10.90 5.42 8.29
C GLY A 91 9.69 6.30 8.61
N GLY A 92 8.92 6.02 9.66
CA GLY A 92 7.71 6.78 9.96
C GLY A 92 6.93 6.34 11.20
N GLU A 93 5.68 6.76 11.26
CA GLU A 93 4.79 6.61 12.44
C GLU A 93 4.57 5.14 12.86
N LYS A 94 4.66 4.21 11.90
CA LYS A 94 4.47 2.77 12.13
C LYS A 94 5.59 2.15 12.97
N TYR A 95 6.79 2.73 12.98
CA TYR A 95 7.91 2.30 13.84
C TYR A 95 7.57 2.39 15.34
N ARG A 96 6.66 3.29 15.71
CA ARG A 96 6.25 3.52 17.10
C ARG A 96 5.76 2.25 17.81
N ILE A 97 5.24 1.26 17.08
CA ILE A 97 4.83 -0.01 17.68
C ILE A 97 6.04 -0.74 18.31
N ILE A 98 7.21 -0.68 17.68
CA ILE A 98 8.44 -1.29 18.20
C ILE A 98 8.84 -0.60 19.50
N GLU A 99 8.83 0.73 19.53
CA GLU A 99 9.21 1.52 20.71
C GLU A 99 8.21 1.38 21.86
N LYS A 100 6.91 1.60 21.59
CA LYS A 100 5.89 1.72 22.63
C LYS A 100 5.33 0.37 23.07
N LYS A 101 4.95 -0.49 22.13
CA LYS A 101 4.31 -1.78 22.44
C LYS A 101 5.35 -2.84 22.80
N HIS A 102 6.47 -2.87 22.06
CA HIS A 102 7.51 -3.90 22.22
C HIS A 102 8.78 -3.43 22.93
N LYS A 103 8.84 -2.17 23.43
CA LYS A 103 9.97 -1.62 24.19
C LYS A 103 11.32 -1.76 23.49
N GLY A 104 11.33 -1.54 22.18
CA GLY A 104 12.51 -1.69 21.32
C GLY A 104 12.77 -3.12 20.84
N ASN A 105 11.96 -4.10 21.24
CA ASN A 105 12.13 -5.49 20.78
C ASN A 105 11.56 -5.68 19.37
N PHE A 106 12.41 -5.48 18.37
CA PHE A 106 12.07 -5.67 16.96
C PHE A 106 11.57 -7.09 16.63
N LEU A 107 12.23 -8.12 17.18
CA LEU A 107 11.89 -9.51 16.88
C LEU A 107 10.50 -9.88 17.39
N SER A 108 10.07 -9.28 18.50
CA SER A 108 8.69 -9.40 18.98
C SER A 108 7.73 -8.66 18.05
N ALA A 109 8.07 -7.43 17.65
CA ALA A 109 7.22 -6.59 16.82
C ALA A 109 6.92 -7.16 15.43
N ILE A 110 7.87 -7.82 14.77
CA ILE A 110 7.63 -8.41 13.44
C ILE A 110 6.62 -9.57 13.44
N ASN A 111 6.32 -10.12 14.63
CA ASN A 111 5.33 -11.17 14.80
C ASN A 111 3.92 -10.60 15.06
N ASP A 112 3.78 -9.28 15.27
CA ASP A 112 2.47 -8.66 15.33
C ASP A 112 1.72 -8.79 14.00
N SER A 113 0.40 -8.70 14.11
CA SER A 113 -0.53 -8.81 12.99
C SER A 113 -0.44 -7.59 12.06
N VAL A 114 -0.57 -7.80 10.75
CA VAL A 114 -0.56 -6.73 9.74
C VAL A 114 -1.62 -5.66 9.98
N LYS A 115 -2.72 -5.99 10.68
CA LYS A 115 -3.76 -5.03 11.08
C LYS A 115 -3.22 -3.82 11.83
N GLU A 116 -2.08 -3.96 12.51
CA GLU A 116 -1.47 -2.89 13.30
C GLU A 116 -0.80 -1.82 12.42
N ILE A 117 -0.44 -2.16 11.17
CA ILE A 117 0.34 -1.28 10.29
C ILE A 117 -0.24 -1.14 8.86
N MET A 118 -1.29 -1.88 8.52
CA MET A 118 -1.98 -1.76 7.23
C MET A 118 -2.70 -0.41 7.11
N VAL A 119 -2.96 0.02 5.87
CA VAL A 119 -3.88 1.12 5.59
C VAL A 119 -5.30 0.57 5.61
N THR A 120 -6.16 1.20 6.41
CA THR A 120 -7.59 0.89 6.55
C THR A 120 -8.43 1.78 5.63
N ASP A 121 -9.76 1.63 5.70
CA ASP A 121 -10.72 2.53 5.02
C ASP A 121 -10.52 2.58 3.50
N VAL A 122 -10.18 1.41 2.94
CA VAL A 122 -10.04 1.26 1.50
C VAL A 122 -11.42 1.41 0.87
N VAL A 123 -11.56 2.34 -0.06
CA VAL A 123 -12.81 2.56 -0.80
C VAL A 123 -13.06 1.34 -1.68
N THR A 124 -14.16 0.65 -1.39
CA THR A 124 -14.65 -0.56 -2.09
C THR A 124 -15.98 -0.30 -2.75
#